data_AF-A0A0F6YK18-F1
#
_entry.id   AF-A0A0F6YK18-F1
#
_cell.length_a   1.000
_cell.length_b   1.000
_cell.length_c   1.000
_cell.angle_alpha   90.00
_cell.angle_beta   90.00
_cell.angle_gamma   90.00
#
_symmetry.space_group_name_H-M   'P 1'
#
loop_
_entity.id
_entity.type
_entity.pdbx_description
1 polymer ?
#
loop_
_entity_poly.entity_id
_entity_poly.type
_entity_poly.pdbx_seq_one_letter_code
_entity_poly.pdbx_strand_id
1 'polypeptide(L)'
;MLDRMRARTPALFVSIALGATLLAATLLAGCPRELQPPPPGDAAACETLEDCNAGRSCGELALCVGGFCEESTTFAIPCPGDGVPIVIPEPEVETD
;
A
#
# COMPACT_ATOMS: atom_id res chain seq x y z
N MET A 1 -58.62 -36.94 7.34
CA MET A 1 -58.16 -36.01 6.30
C MET A 1 -57.28 -34.90 6.90
N LEU A 2 -56.19 -35.24 7.61
CA LEU A 2 -55.34 -34.22 8.27
C LEU A 2 -53.84 -34.57 8.28
N ASP A 3 -53.37 -35.31 7.27
CA ASP A 3 -51.98 -35.84 7.23
C ASP A 3 -51.17 -35.37 6.01
N ARG A 4 -51.45 -34.17 5.50
CA ARG A 4 -50.81 -33.67 4.25
C ARG A 4 -50.13 -32.30 4.34
N MET A 5 -49.90 -31.75 5.53
CA MET A 5 -49.33 -30.41 5.69
C MET A 5 -48.04 -30.37 6.52
N ARG A 6 -47.04 -31.22 6.22
CA ARG A 6 -45.78 -31.20 6.99
C ARG A 6 -44.48 -31.33 6.18
N ALA A 7 -44.49 -30.99 4.90
CA ALA A 7 -43.34 -31.27 4.02
C ALA A 7 -42.96 -30.14 3.04
N ARG A 8 -43.05 -28.85 3.42
CA ARG A 8 -42.63 -27.76 2.50
C ARG A 8 -41.76 -26.65 3.11
N THR A 9 -41.28 -26.79 4.34
CA THR A 9 -40.74 -25.63 5.09
C THR A 9 -39.23 -25.53 5.34
N PRO A 10 -38.31 -26.43 4.93
CA PRO A 10 -36.89 -26.19 5.21
C PRO A 10 -36.16 -25.36 4.13
N ALA A 11 -36.64 -25.33 2.88
CA ALA A 11 -35.87 -24.76 1.76
C ALA A 11 -35.84 -23.21 1.74
N LEU A 12 -36.92 -22.55 2.17
CA LEU A 12 -37.03 -21.09 2.14
C LEU A 12 -36.13 -20.40 3.17
N PHE A 13 -35.89 -21.04 4.33
CA PHE A 13 -35.05 -20.46 5.38
C PHE A 13 -33.56 -20.47 5.03
N VAL A 14 -33.10 -21.47 4.26
CA VAL A 14 -31.70 -21.59 3.86
C VAL A 14 -31.30 -20.49 2.86
N SER A 15 -32.20 -20.11 1.94
CA SER A 15 -31.94 -19.07 0.94
C SER A 15 -31.83 -17.66 1.54
N ILE A 16 -32.61 -17.36 2.59
CA ILE A 16 -32.57 -16.04 3.25
C ILE A 16 -31.26 -15.87 4.04
N ALA A 17 -30.81 -16.93 4.71
CA ALA A 17 -29.54 -16.90 5.45
C ALA A 17 -28.33 -16.69 4.51
N LEU A 18 -28.32 -17.35 3.35
CA LEU A 18 -27.24 -17.22 2.37
C LEU A 18 -27.17 -15.81 1.75
N GLY A 19 -28.32 -15.21 1.46
CA GLY A 19 -28.40 -13.85 0.89
C GLY A 19 -27.91 -12.77 1.86
N ALA A 20 -28.25 -12.89 3.15
CA ALA A 20 -27.83 -11.94 4.17
C ALA A 20 -26.30 -11.98 4.40
N THR A 21 -25.68 -13.16 4.36
CA THR A 21 -24.22 -13.30 4.50
C THR A 21 -23.45 -12.70 3.33
N LEU A 22 -23.97 -12.83 2.10
CA LEU A 22 -23.30 -12.30 0.91
C LEU A 22 -23.31 -10.76 0.86
N LEU A 23 -24.41 -10.15 1.31
CA LEU A 23 -24.56 -8.69 1.34
C LEU A 23 -23.68 -8.02 2.41
N ALA A 24 -23.45 -8.70 3.54
CA ALA A 24 -22.54 -8.21 4.58
C ALA A 24 -21.08 -8.25 4.12
N ALA A 25 -20.66 -9.25 3.34
CA ALA A 25 -19.29 -9.39 2.89
C ALA A 25 -18.86 -8.30 1.88
N THR A 26 -19.77 -7.80 1.04
CA THR A 26 -19.46 -6.73 0.07
C THR A 26 -19.31 -5.36 0.74
N LEU A 27 -19.98 -5.13 1.87
CA LEU A 27 -19.85 -3.89 2.65
C LEU A 27 -18.47 -3.77 3.32
N LEU A 28 -17.85 -4.89 3.73
CA LEU A 28 -16.49 -4.86 4.30
C LEU A 28 -15.39 -4.78 3.23
N ALA A 29 -15.66 -5.21 1.99
CA ALA A 29 -14.71 -5.09 0.89
C ALA A 29 -14.65 -3.67 0.30
N GLY A 30 -15.63 -2.81 0.63
CA GLY A 30 -15.75 -1.44 0.12
C GLY A 30 -15.21 -0.35 1.06
N CYS A 31 -14.66 -0.69 2.23
CA CYS A 31 -13.96 0.30 3.04
C CYS A 31 -12.73 0.79 2.24
N PRO A 32 -12.69 2.06 1.81
CA PRO A 32 -11.46 2.61 1.27
C PRO A 32 -10.40 2.40 2.34
N ARG A 33 -9.30 1.74 1.99
CA ARG A 33 -8.14 1.69 2.90
C ARG A 33 -7.79 3.13 3.21
N GLU A 34 -8.10 3.56 4.43
CA GLU A 34 -7.63 4.83 4.96
C GLU A 34 -6.11 4.79 4.83
N LEU A 35 -5.56 5.65 3.95
CA LEU A 35 -4.13 5.91 3.92
C LEU A 35 -3.80 6.44 5.31
N GLN A 36 -3.28 5.57 6.18
CA GLN A 36 -2.68 6.04 7.41
C GLN A 36 -1.48 6.87 6.98
N PRO A 37 -1.47 8.20 7.25
CA PRO A 37 -0.25 8.95 7.08
C PRO A 37 0.83 8.27 7.92
N PRO A 38 2.07 8.17 7.43
CA PRO A 38 3.15 7.61 8.22
C PRO A 38 3.20 8.33 9.58
N PRO A 39 3.48 7.61 10.67
CA PRO A 39 3.63 8.24 11.98
C PRO A 39 4.61 9.41 11.85
N PRO A 40 4.30 10.60 12.40
CA PRO A 40 5.23 11.72 12.36
C PRO A 40 6.43 11.36 13.22
N GLY A 41 7.46 10.83 12.60
CA GLY A 41 8.69 10.41 13.25
C GLY A 41 9.82 10.64 12.27
N ASP A 42 10.72 11.57 12.60
CA ASP A 42 12.10 11.78 12.13
C ASP A 42 12.43 11.69 10.63
N ALA A 43 11.44 11.45 9.78
CA ALA A 43 11.57 11.30 8.36
C ALA A 43 11.86 12.66 7.74
N ALA A 44 12.94 12.74 6.97
CA ALA A 44 13.29 13.93 6.23
C ALA A 44 12.12 14.32 5.30
N ALA A 45 11.79 15.60 5.26
CA ALA A 45 10.84 16.14 4.29
C ALA A 45 11.41 15.99 2.88
N CYS A 46 10.54 15.72 1.91
CA CYS A 46 10.92 15.55 0.51
C CYS A 46 9.82 16.05 -0.42
N GLU A 47 10.22 16.47 -1.62
CA GLU A 47 9.33 16.73 -2.74
C GLU A 47 9.56 15.71 -3.87
N THR A 48 10.78 15.20 -3.98
CA THR A 48 11.22 14.30 -5.05
C THR A 48 11.86 13.04 -4.49
N LEU A 49 12.02 12.04 -5.36
CA LEU A 49 12.78 10.82 -5.04
C LEU A 49 14.24 11.12 -4.69
N GLU A 50 14.82 12.16 -5.32
CA GLU A 50 16.24 12.50 -5.21
C GLU A 50 16.57 13.07 -3.83
N ASP A 51 15.63 13.80 -3.22
CA ASP A 51 15.76 14.34 -1.86
C ASP A 51 15.98 13.23 -0.82
N CYS A 52 15.34 12.06 -1.00
CA CYS A 52 15.48 10.90 -0.12
C CYS A 52 16.71 10.04 -0.43
N ASN A 53 17.35 10.24 -1.58
CA ASN A 53 18.39 9.37 -2.09
C ASN A 53 19.61 10.16 -2.59
N ALA A 54 19.97 11.24 -1.90
CA ALA A 54 21.04 12.17 -2.28
C ALA A 54 22.20 11.50 -3.06
N GLY A 55 22.29 11.81 -4.36
CA GLY A 55 23.34 11.33 -5.26
C GLY A 55 23.23 9.87 -5.72
N ARG A 56 22.23 9.09 -5.27
CA ARG A 56 21.99 7.69 -5.66
C ARG A 56 20.83 7.60 -6.65
N SER A 57 21.09 7.00 -7.81
CA SER A 57 20.09 6.77 -8.86
C SER A 57 19.72 5.29 -9.04
N CYS A 58 20.34 4.38 -8.29
CA CYS A 58 20.08 2.95 -8.37
C CYS A 58 20.38 2.25 -7.04
N GLY A 59 20.04 0.96 -6.95
CA GLY A 59 20.08 0.16 -5.73
C GLY A 59 18.75 0.20 -5.00
N GLU A 60 18.80 -0.01 -3.69
CA GLU A 60 17.64 0.16 -2.80
C GLU A 60 17.44 1.64 -2.51
N LEU A 61 16.27 2.16 -2.88
CA LEU A 61 15.90 3.56 -2.80
C LEU A 61 14.70 3.76 -1.86
N ALA A 62 14.71 4.85 -1.12
CA ALA A 62 13.59 5.29 -0.29
C ALA A 62 12.64 6.17 -1.11
N LEU A 63 11.33 5.94 -1.02
CA LEU A 63 10.34 6.73 -1.75
C LEU A 63 9.96 7.99 -0.98
N CYS A 64 9.64 9.06 -1.72
CA CYS A 64 8.98 10.24 -1.17
C CYS A 64 7.46 10.03 -1.19
N VAL A 65 6.85 9.82 -0.02
CA VAL A 65 5.41 9.50 0.10
C VAL A 65 4.77 10.48 1.07
N GLY A 66 3.81 11.26 0.57
CA GLY A 66 3.10 12.24 1.39
C GLY A 66 3.96 13.38 1.92
N GLY A 67 5.06 13.71 1.22
CA GLY A 67 5.98 14.80 1.58
C GLY A 67 7.10 14.39 2.55
N PHE A 68 7.24 13.09 2.84
CA PHE A 68 8.26 12.54 3.74
C PHE A 68 8.93 11.32 3.13
N CYS A 69 10.22 11.15 3.40
CA CYS A 69 10.96 9.97 3.00
C CYS A 69 10.50 8.75 3.79
N GLU A 70 10.20 7.64 3.12
CA GLU A 70 9.97 6.38 3.82
C GLU A 70 11.20 5.95 4.61
N GLU A 71 10.97 5.42 5.80
CA GLU A 71 12.03 4.91 6.68
C GLU A 71 12.71 3.67 6.07
N SER A 72 11.96 2.87 5.32
CA SER A 72 12.43 1.67 4.63
C SER A 72 12.51 1.86 3.12
N THR A 73 13.54 1.29 2.49
CA THR A 73 13.66 1.24 1.04
C THR A 73 12.61 0.30 0.45
N THR A 74 11.68 0.84 -0.32
CA THR A 74 10.57 0.08 -0.91
C THR A 74 10.69 -0.10 -2.42
N PHE A 75 11.73 0.47 -3.03
CA PHE A 75 11.96 0.42 -4.46
C PHE A 75 13.41 0.04 -4.79
N ALA A 76 13.61 -0.95 -5.66
CA ALA A 76 14.93 -1.41 -6.08
C ALA A 76 15.12 -1.20 -7.59
N ILE A 77 16.07 -0.35 -7.96
CA ILE A 77 16.49 -0.17 -9.35
C ILE A 77 17.82 -0.90 -9.54
N PRO A 78 17.96 -1.83 -10.49
CA PRO A 78 19.25 -2.48 -10.73
C PRO A 78 20.31 -1.46 -11.14
N CYS A 79 21.44 -1.46 -10.44
CA CYS A 79 22.57 -0.60 -10.80
C CYS A 79 23.27 -1.10 -12.07
N PRO A 80 23.69 -0.20 -12.97
CA PRO A 80 24.53 -0.57 -14.10
C PRO A 80 25.91 -1.05 -13.62
N GLY A 81 26.56 -1.96 -14.37
CA GLY A 81 27.88 -2.50 -14.04
C GLY A 81 27.84 -3.59 -12.96
N ASP A 82 28.74 -3.50 -11.97
CA ASP A 82 28.92 -4.53 -10.92
C ASP A 82 27.85 -4.48 -9.80
N GLY A 83 26.77 -3.71 -9.99
CA GLY A 83 25.66 -3.62 -9.04
C GLY A 83 25.85 -2.60 -7.90
N VAL A 84 26.86 -1.75 -7.98
CA VAL A 84 27.15 -0.72 -6.97
C VAL A 84 26.47 0.61 -7.33
N PRO A 85 25.76 1.27 -6.38
CA PRO A 85 25.22 2.61 -6.61
C PRO A 85 26.30 3.63 -6.96
N ILE A 86 26.13 4.31 -8.09
CA ILE A 86 26.99 5.43 -8.48
C ILE A 86 26.54 6.64 -7.66
N VAL A 87 27.39 7.11 -6.75
CA VAL A 87 27.20 8.39 -6.05
C VAL A 87 27.72 9.49 -6.95
N ILE A 88 26.83 10.35 -7.46
CA ILE A 88 27.25 11.54 -8.20
C ILE A 88 27.66 12.60 -7.15
N PRO A 89 28.94 13.03 -7.10
CA PRO A 89 29.34 14.08 -6.17
C PRO A 89 28.63 15.38 -6.52
N GLU A 90 28.06 16.05 -5.52
CA GLU A 90 27.51 17.41 -5.66
C GLU A 90 28.59 18.34 -6.24
N PRO A 91 28.25 19.23 -7.20
CA PRO A 91 29.23 20.15 -7.77
C PRO A 91 29.75 21.07 -6.66
N GLU A 92 31.05 21.04 -6.42
CA GLU A 92 31.72 21.99 -5.53
C GLU A 92 31.50 23.40 -6.10
N VAL A 93 30.69 24.20 -5.40
CA VAL A 93 30.49 25.60 -5.73
C VAL A 93 31.76 26.35 -5.36
N GLU A 94 32.64 26.54 -6.35
CA GLU A 94 33.80 27.43 -6.25
C GLU A 94 33.29 28.87 -6.14
N THR A 95 33.29 29.43 -4.92
CA THR A 95 33.04 30.85 -4.68
C THR A 95 34.34 31.63 -4.93
N ASP A 96 34.38 32.40 -6.02
CA ASP A 96 35.41 33.42 -6.32
C ASP A 96 35.17 34.71 -5.51
#